data_AF-A0A953M785-F1
#
_entry.id   AF-A0A953M785-F1
#
_cell.length_a   1.000
_cell.length_b   1.000
_cell.length_c   1.000
_cell.angle_alpha   90.00
_cell.angle_beta   90.00
_cell.angle_gamma   90.00
#
_symmetry.space_group_name_H-M   'P 1'
#
loop_
_entity.id
_entity.type
_entity.pdbx_description
1 polymer ?
#
loop_
_entity_poly.entity_id
_entity_poly.type
_entity_poly.pdbx_seq_one_letter_code
_entity_poly.pdbx_strand_id
1 'polypeptide(L)'
;AALALAGALRRYVRSSAFTFFGVLAAGVTWLALYLVIGGLDDFPSLAIGRWGIWLALLGLTTLPAALLVDAHEFRRIRELGRRRAKQRDAAPILCGSLAWMGLGASATAFIAPGWYLFRAVGDADPDPAHQAWAFGVNGLLLIAVMVLLGRRHTPLRRRIAEVLRWILPSHLMAPLLFMEIDETFDAWIPWLVLLPLLAVGFCFASALRQWKPFLISGLVYLAVWYARCFVRIETELAAEHAWRITLTIAALILGPGLMFLAWKAPAWIARHRLRKWERLSTLRAGPRAGRSWR
;
A
#
# COMPACT_ATOMS: atom_id res chain seq x y z
N ALA A 1 -5.65 7.76 -27.85
CA ALA A 1 -7.07 8.11 -28.09
C ALA A 1 -7.85 8.41 -26.79
N ALA A 2 -7.91 7.51 -25.80
CA ALA A 2 -8.73 7.68 -24.59
C ALA A 2 -8.44 8.96 -23.77
N LEU A 3 -7.15 9.29 -23.54
CA LEU A 3 -6.77 10.53 -22.83
C LEU A 3 -7.13 11.80 -23.62
N ALA A 4 -7.01 11.76 -24.96
CA ALA A 4 -7.40 12.87 -25.83
C ALA A 4 -8.92 13.06 -25.87
N LEU A 5 -9.68 11.95 -25.93
CA LEU A 5 -11.14 11.96 -25.85
C LEU A 5 -11.65 12.44 -24.49
N ALA A 6 -11.02 12.01 -23.40
CA ALA A 6 -11.29 12.50 -22.05
C ALA A 6 -10.99 14.00 -21.92
N GLY A 7 -9.89 14.48 -22.52
CA GLY A 7 -9.57 15.90 -22.61
C GLY A 7 -10.60 16.70 -23.43
N ALA A 8 -11.09 16.14 -24.54
CA ALA A 8 -12.11 16.75 -25.38
C ALA A 8 -13.48 16.81 -24.68
N LEU A 9 -13.98 15.69 -24.15
CA LEU A 9 -15.24 15.61 -23.38
C LEU A 9 -15.24 16.53 -22.17
N ARG A 10 -14.07 16.74 -21.56
CA ARG A 10 -13.90 17.67 -20.45
C ARG A 10 -14.12 19.14 -20.83
N ARG A 11 -13.83 19.54 -22.07
CA ARG A 11 -14.18 20.89 -22.57
C ARG A 11 -15.69 21.10 -22.57
N TYR A 12 -16.48 20.04 -22.73
CA TYR A 12 -17.93 20.10 -22.78
C TYR A 12 -18.61 19.90 -21.42
N VAL A 13 -18.17 18.95 -20.60
CA VAL A 13 -18.93 18.54 -19.39
C VAL A 13 -18.35 19.09 -18.07
N ARG A 14 -17.20 19.79 -18.08
CA ARG A 14 -16.56 20.43 -16.90
C ARG A 14 -16.49 19.54 -15.64
N SER A 15 -16.40 18.22 -15.81
CA SER A 15 -16.34 17.26 -14.70
C SER A 15 -14.99 16.56 -14.65
N SER A 16 -14.38 16.52 -13.47
CA SER A 16 -13.12 15.83 -13.20
C SER A 16 -13.25 14.30 -13.26
N ALA A 17 -14.49 13.79 -13.22
CA ALA A 17 -14.77 12.35 -13.36
C ALA A 17 -14.29 11.82 -14.73
N PHE A 18 -14.39 12.62 -15.80
CA PHE A 18 -13.96 12.20 -17.14
C PHE A 18 -12.45 12.02 -17.26
N THR A 19 -11.65 12.74 -16.47
CA THR A 19 -10.20 12.53 -16.44
C THR A 19 -9.85 11.26 -15.68
N PHE A 20 -10.59 10.95 -14.60
CA PHE A 20 -10.46 9.66 -13.90
C PHE A 20 -10.87 8.49 -14.81
N PHE A 21 -12.03 8.57 -15.44
CA PHE A 21 -12.47 7.57 -16.43
C PHE A 21 -11.55 7.52 -17.65
N GLY A 22 -10.93 8.63 -18.06
CA GLY A 22 -9.95 8.66 -19.14
C GLY A 22 -8.65 7.93 -18.78
N VAL A 23 -8.17 8.10 -17.55
CA VAL A 23 -7.01 7.38 -17.02
C VAL A 23 -7.34 5.90 -16.84
N LEU A 24 -8.50 5.59 -16.28
CA LEU A 24 -8.96 4.22 -16.05
C LEU A 24 -9.23 3.51 -17.39
N ALA A 25 -9.91 4.15 -18.33
CA ALA A 25 -10.11 3.64 -19.67
C ALA A 25 -8.79 3.53 -20.44
N ALA A 26 -7.83 4.45 -20.29
CA ALA A 26 -6.50 4.27 -20.87
C ALA A 26 -5.81 3.03 -20.29
N GLY A 27 -5.89 2.83 -18.98
CA GLY A 27 -5.37 1.63 -18.32
C GLY A 27 -6.06 0.34 -18.78
N VAL A 28 -7.40 0.34 -18.84
CA VAL A 28 -8.22 -0.81 -19.25
C VAL A 28 -8.08 -1.09 -20.74
N THR A 29 -8.11 -0.08 -21.62
CA THR A 29 -7.90 -0.25 -23.05
C THR A 29 -6.48 -0.73 -23.35
N TRP A 30 -5.48 -0.23 -22.61
CA TRP A 30 -4.12 -0.71 -22.76
C TRP A 30 -3.95 -2.14 -22.23
N LEU A 31 -4.56 -2.48 -21.09
CA LEU A 31 -4.60 -3.83 -20.53
C LEU A 31 -5.38 -4.80 -21.43
N ALA A 32 -6.48 -4.36 -22.05
CA ALA A 32 -7.27 -5.17 -22.98
C ALA A 32 -6.54 -5.39 -24.30
N LEU A 33 -5.90 -4.35 -24.86
CA LEU A 33 -5.01 -4.50 -26.02
C LEU A 33 -3.88 -5.48 -25.69
N TYR A 34 -3.34 -5.40 -24.47
CA TYR A 34 -2.30 -6.28 -23.97
C TYR A 34 -2.77 -7.73 -23.77
N LEU A 35 -3.98 -7.96 -23.25
CA LEU A 35 -4.58 -9.30 -23.09
C LEU A 35 -5.00 -9.92 -24.42
N VAL A 36 -5.44 -9.12 -25.39
CA VAL A 36 -5.78 -9.59 -26.74
C VAL A 36 -4.53 -9.98 -27.53
N ILE A 37 -3.44 -9.22 -27.37
CA ILE A 37 -2.11 -9.63 -27.87
C ILE A 37 -1.60 -10.84 -27.05
N GLY A 38 -1.95 -10.88 -25.75
CA GLY A 38 -1.67 -11.88 -24.71
C GLY A 38 -2.23 -13.29 -24.94
N GLY A 39 -3.32 -13.41 -25.69
CA GLY A 39 -3.94 -14.70 -26.04
C GLY A 39 -3.27 -15.43 -27.21
N LEU A 40 -2.11 -14.96 -27.66
CA LEU A 40 -1.25 -15.67 -28.60
C LEU A 40 -0.22 -16.43 -27.75
N ASP A 41 -0.31 -17.76 -27.75
CA ASP A 41 0.16 -18.74 -26.75
C ASP A 41 1.65 -18.73 -26.31
N ASP A 42 2.45 -17.75 -26.73
CA ASP A 42 3.85 -17.58 -26.31
C ASP A 42 4.07 -16.22 -25.67
N PHE A 43 3.53 -16.01 -24.46
CA PHE A 43 3.82 -14.77 -23.73
C PHE A 43 5.07 -14.91 -22.84
N PRO A 44 6.21 -14.30 -23.21
CA PRO A 44 7.35 -14.28 -22.32
C PRO A 44 6.96 -13.43 -21.11
N SER A 45 7.03 -14.01 -19.90
CA SER A 45 6.92 -13.31 -18.60
C SER A 45 7.66 -11.96 -18.60
N LEU A 46 8.79 -11.93 -19.30
CA LEU A 46 9.59 -10.74 -19.61
C LEU A 46 8.76 -9.54 -20.11
N ALA A 47 7.80 -9.73 -21.02
CA ALA A 47 7.00 -8.66 -21.61
C ALA A 47 6.12 -7.96 -20.57
N ILE A 48 5.56 -8.70 -19.61
CA ILE A 48 4.75 -8.12 -18.52
C ILE A 48 5.66 -7.32 -17.58
N GLY A 49 6.86 -7.83 -17.30
CA GLY A 49 7.90 -7.09 -16.60
C GLY A 49 8.20 -5.75 -17.29
N ARG A 50 8.47 -5.76 -18.62
CA ARG A 50 8.81 -4.55 -19.40
C ARG A 50 7.68 -3.54 -19.33
N TRP A 51 6.46 -4.03 -19.49
CA TRP A 51 5.26 -3.22 -19.35
C TRP A 51 5.16 -2.56 -17.97
N GLY A 52 5.45 -3.32 -16.91
CA GLY A 52 5.51 -2.83 -15.55
C GLY A 52 6.46 -1.63 -15.39
N ILE A 53 7.68 -1.72 -15.95
CA ILE A 53 8.64 -0.60 -15.93
C ILE A 53 8.08 0.62 -16.62
N TRP A 54 7.54 0.47 -17.83
CA TRP A 54 7.03 1.62 -18.59
C TRP A 54 5.86 2.31 -17.88
N LEU A 55 4.97 1.55 -17.26
CA LEU A 55 3.93 2.11 -16.40
C LEU A 55 4.51 2.82 -15.18
N ALA A 56 5.51 2.23 -14.53
CA ALA A 56 6.15 2.84 -13.38
C ALA A 56 6.79 4.20 -13.74
N LEU A 57 7.51 4.25 -14.86
CA LEU A 57 8.12 5.46 -15.41
C LEU A 57 7.08 6.51 -15.82
N LEU A 58 5.98 6.11 -16.45
CA LEU A 58 4.88 7.01 -16.77
C LEU A 58 4.26 7.62 -15.51
N GLY A 59 4.04 6.80 -14.48
CA GLY A 59 3.57 7.26 -13.17
C GLY A 59 4.55 8.25 -12.52
N LEU A 60 5.85 7.90 -12.52
CA LEU A 60 6.92 8.70 -11.93
C LEU A 60 7.08 10.06 -12.62
N THR A 61 7.05 10.09 -13.95
CA THR A 61 7.20 11.33 -14.75
C THR A 61 5.99 12.25 -14.66
N THR A 62 4.78 11.69 -14.54
CA THR A 62 3.55 12.49 -14.42
C THR A 62 3.29 12.99 -12.99
N LEU A 63 3.85 12.34 -11.97
CA LEU A 63 3.65 12.70 -10.56
C LEU A 63 4.08 14.15 -10.23
N PRO A 64 5.27 14.66 -10.62
CA PRO A 64 5.65 16.05 -10.39
C PRO A 64 4.65 17.06 -11.00
N ALA A 65 4.20 16.81 -12.23
CA ALA A 65 3.20 17.65 -12.89
C ALA A 65 1.88 17.64 -12.12
N ALA A 66 1.42 16.45 -11.68
CA ALA A 66 0.22 16.31 -10.86
C ALA A 66 0.32 17.10 -9.54
N LEU A 67 1.48 17.06 -8.89
CA LEU A 67 1.75 17.80 -7.65
C LEU A 67 1.75 19.33 -7.89
N LEU A 68 2.31 19.80 -9.01
CA LEU A 68 2.29 21.21 -9.37
C LEU A 68 0.87 21.71 -9.65
N VAL A 69 0.07 20.93 -10.39
CA VAL A 69 -1.34 21.23 -10.65
C VAL A 69 -2.14 21.30 -9.35
N ASP A 70 -1.98 20.33 -8.44
CA ASP A 70 -2.61 20.37 -7.11
C ASP A 70 -2.23 21.62 -6.31
N ALA A 71 -0.94 21.98 -6.30
CA ALA A 71 -0.48 23.16 -5.58
C ALA A 71 -1.07 24.46 -6.17
N HIS A 72 -1.20 24.53 -7.49
CA HIS A 72 -1.78 25.68 -8.19
C HIS A 72 -3.29 25.80 -7.96
N GLU A 73 -4.03 24.69 -8.12
CA GLU A 73 -5.46 24.65 -7.85
C GLU A 73 -5.78 25.00 -6.40
N PHE A 74 -4.98 24.51 -5.45
CA PHE A 74 -5.17 24.83 -4.03
C PHE A 74 -4.93 26.31 -3.70
N ARG A 75 -3.92 26.95 -4.31
CA ARG A 75 -3.69 28.39 -4.18
C ARG A 75 -4.88 29.19 -4.73
N ARG A 76 -5.36 28.85 -5.93
CA ARG A 76 -6.56 29.48 -6.51
C ARG A 76 -7.81 29.31 -5.66
N ILE A 77 -8.01 28.12 -5.06
CA ILE A 77 -9.14 27.87 -4.15
C ILE A 77 -9.07 28.76 -2.91
N ARG A 78 -7.86 29.02 -2.39
CA ARG A 78 -7.66 29.93 -1.25
C ARG A 78 -7.93 31.39 -1.63
N GLU A 79 -7.49 31.83 -2.80
CA GLU A 79 -7.64 33.22 -3.27
C GLU A 79 -9.07 33.56 -3.70
N LEU A 80 -9.71 32.70 -4.49
CA LEU A 80 -10.99 32.99 -5.15
C LEU A 80 -12.20 32.41 -4.40
N GLY A 81 -11.96 31.63 -3.35
CA GLY A 81 -12.97 30.86 -2.64
C GLY A 81 -13.46 29.62 -3.42
N ARG A 82 -14.00 28.64 -2.67
CA ARG A 82 -14.40 27.32 -3.20
C ARG A 82 -15.44 27.37 -4.32
N ARG A 83 -16.28 28.41 -4.39
CA ARG A 83 -17.38 28.51 -5.37
C ARG A 83 -16.91 28.90 -6.77
N ARG A 84 -15.73 29.53 -6.91
CA ARG A 84 -15.20 29.98 -8.22
C ARG A 84 -14.19 29.03 -8.85
N ALA A 85 -13.61 28.10 -8.08
CA ALA A 85 -12.70 27.09 -8.60
C ALA A 85 -13.45 25.99 -9.36
N LYS A 86 -13.67 26.19 -10.67
CA LYS A 86 -14.40 25.28 -11.56
C LYS A 86 -13.58 24.07 -12.05
N GLN A 87 -12.28 23.97 -11.77
CA GLN A 87 -11.41 22.89 -12.24
C GLN A 87 -10.82 22.12 -11.05
N ARG A 88 -10.87 20.79 -11.13
CA ARG A 88 -10.39 19.84 -10.11
C ARG A 88 -9.61 18.72 -10.79
N ASP A 89 -8.61 19.10 -11.56
CA ASP A 89 -7.86 18.21 -12.44
C ASP A 89 -6.70 17.54 -11.72
N ALA A 90 -6.26 18.17 -10.63
CA ALA A 90 -5.21 17.64 -9.77
C ALA A 90 -5.51 16.22 -9.29
N ALA A 91 -6.76 15.96 -8.87
CA ALA A 91 -7.16 14.66 -8.32
C ALA A 91 -6.97 13.48 -9.29
N PRO A 92 -7.58 13.49 -10.49
CA PRO A 92 -7.46 12.37 -11.41
C PRO A 92 -6.04 12.18 -11.94
N ILE A 93 -5.29 13.27 -12.20
CA ILE A 93 -3.89 13.16 -12.65
C ILE A 93 -3.04 12.55 -11.53
N LEU A 94 -3.18 13.03 -10.30
CA LEU A 94 -2.39 12.54 -9.16
C LEU A 94 -2.73 11.09 -8.82
N CYS A 95 -4.01 10.72 -8.82
CA CYS A 95 -4.44 9.33 -8.65
C CYS A 95 -3.92 8.44 -9.78
N GLY A 96 -3.98 8.90 -11.03
CA GLY A 96 -3.48 8.17 -12.19
C GLY A 96 -1.99 7.92 -12.13
N SER A 97 -1.19 8.96 -11.85
CA SER A 97 0.26 8.86 -11.69
C SER A 97 0.63 7.83 -10.63
N LEU A 98 -0.04 7.85 -9.48
CA LEU A 98 0.22 6.91 -8.39
C LEU A 98 -0.24 5.49 -8.69
N ALA A 99 -1.36 5.34 -9.40
CA ALA A 99 -1.85 4.03 -9.82
C ALA A 99 -0.88 3.38 -10.83
N TRP A 100 -0.45 4.11 -11.85
CA TRP A 100 0.54 3.61 -12.81
C TRP A 100 1.88 3.29 -12.16
N MET A 101 2.34 4.16 -11.26
CA MET A 101 3.56 3.93 -10.49
C MET A 101 3.45 2.66 -9.65
N GLY A 102 2.40 2.52 -8.84
CA GLY A 102 2.21 1.38 -7.95
C GLY A 102 1.99 0.06 -8.69
N LEU A 103 1.10 0.04 -9.69
CA LEU A 103 0.82 -1.16 -10.48
C LEU A 103 2.03 -1.58 -11.31
N GLY A 104 2.69 -0.63 -11.97
CA GLY A 104 3.87 -0.91 -12.78
C GLY A 104 5.04 -1.44 -11.95
N ALA A 105 5.30 -0.82 -10.81
CA ALA A 105 6.35 -1.25 -9.89
C ALA A 105 6.04 -2.65 -9.32
N SER A 106 4.80 -2.92 -8.91
CA SER A 106 4.37 -4.22 -8.38
C SER A 106 4.46 -5.33 -9.43
N ALA A 107 4.00 -5.07 -10.66
CA ALA A 107 4.08 -6.03 -11.75
C ALA A 107 5.55 -6.37 -12.09
N THR A 108 6.42 -5.35 -12.13
CA THR A 108 7.85 -5.56 -12.35
C THR A 108 8.47 -6.37 -11.22
N ALA A 109 8.14 -6.06 -9.96
CA ALA A 109 8.67 -6.78 -8.80
C ALA A 109 8.23 -8.24 -8.74
N PHE A 110 7.03 -8.56 -9.24
CA PHE A 110 6.52 -9.92 -9.27
C PHE A 110 7.11 -10.73 -10.44
N ILE A 111 7.24 -10.13 -11.62
CA ILE A 111 7.49 -10.89 -12.86
C ILE A 111 8.92 -10.76 -13.37
N ALA A 112 9.56 -9.61 -13.15
CA ALA A 112 10.94 -9.34 -13.58
C ALA A 112 11.74 -8.66 -12.45
N PRO A 113 11.83 -9.28 -11.27
CA PRO A 113 12.45 -8.66 -10.10
C PRO A 113 13.95 -8.35 -10.30
N GLY A 114 14.66 -9.14 -11.12
CA GLY A 114 16.09 -8.95 -11.41
C GLY A 114 16.44 -7.56 -11.97
N TRP A 115 15.49 -6.85 -12.56
CA TRP A 115 15.72 -5.50 -13.09
C TRP A 115 15.81 -4.41 -12.02
N TYR A 116 15.33 -4.66 -10.81
CA TYR A 116 15.62 -3.79 -9.65
C TYR A 116 17.10 -3.85 -9.24
N LEU A 117 17.82 -4.89 -9.66
CA LEU A 117 19.23 -5.10 -9.38
C LEU A 117 20.13 -4.70 -10.56
N PHE A 118 19.59 -4.00 -11.56
CA PHE A 118 20.29 -3.66 -12.80
C PHE A 118 20.91 -4.87 -13.52
N ARG A 119 20.37 -6.09 -13.30
CA ARG A 119 20.79 -7.28 -14.07
C ARG A 119 20.34 -7.16 -15.53
N ALA A 120 21.09 -7.81 -16.41
CA ALA A 120 20.81 -7.82 -17.84
C ALA A 120 19.36 -8.28 -18.11
N VAL A 121 18.75 -7.73 -19.14
CA VAL A 121 17.32 -7.92 -19.49
C VAL A 121 16.96 -9.40 -19.78
N GLY A 122 17.94 -10.31 -19.87
CA GLY A 122 17.74 -11.75 -20.08
C GLY A 122 17.44 -12.56 -18.81
N ASP A 123 17.86 -12.10 -17.62
CA ASP A 123 17.71 -12.86 -16.36
C ASP A 123 16.46 -12.41 -15.59
N ALA A 124 15.29 -12.65 -16.15
CA ALA A 124 14.01 -12.40 -15.48
C ALA A 124 13.48 -13.62 -14.73
N ASP A 125 14.38 -14.47 -14.24
CA ASP A 125 13.95 -15.63 -13.47
C ASP A 125 13.30 -15.13 -12.17
N PRO A 126 12.01 -15.46 -11.90
CA PRO A 126 11.30 -15.01 -10.72
C PRO A 126 11.78 -15.78 -9.48
N ASP A 127 13.02 -15.51 -9.09
CA ASP A 127 13.60 -15.95 -7.83
C ASP A 127 12.91 -15.23 -6.66
N PRO A 128 12.34 -15.96 -5.68
CA PRO A 128 11.69 -15.38 -4.50
C PRO A 128 12.55 -14.34 -3.77
N ALA A 129 13.88 -14.54 -3.69
CA ALA A 129 14.78 -13.59 -3.06
C ALA A 129 14.81 -12.24 -3.79
N HIS A 130 14.88 -12.28 -5.13
CA HIS A 130 14.80 -11.08 -5.95
C HIS A 130 13.42 -10.41 -5.85
N GLN A 131 12.33 -11.19 -5.84
CA GLN A 131 10.98 -10.66 -5.64
C GLN A 131 10.88 -9.94 -4.30
N ALA A 132 11.41 -10.56 -3.23
CA ALA A 132 11.42 -9.96 -1.91
C ALA A 132 12.15 -8.62 -1.89
N TRP A 133 13.34 -8.57 -2.48
CA TRP A 133 14.10 -7.32 -2.62
C TRP A 133 13.30 -6.26 -3.39
N ALA A 134 12.74 -6.61 -4.55
CA ALA A 134 11.99 -5.69 -5.40
C ALA A 134 10.74 -5.12 -4.70
N PHE A 135 9.98 -5.96 -3.99
CA PHE A 135 8.86 -5.50 -3.17
C PHE A 135 9.31 -4.61 -2.01
N GLY A 136 10.46 -4.91 -1.39
CA GLY A 136 11.07 -4.07 -0.35
C GLY A 136 11.39 -2.67 -0.86
N VAL A 137 12.04 -2.58 -2.03
CA VAL A 137 12.33 -1.29 -2.71
C VAL A 137 11.04 -0.53 -3.02
N ASN A 138 10.01 -1.22 -3.51
CA ASN A 138 8.69 -0.60 -3.75
C ASN A 138 8.03 -0.08 -2.47
N GLY A 139 8.12 -0.85 -1.38
CA GLY A 139 7.67 -0.40 -0.06
C GLY A 139 8.35 0.91 0.36
N LEU A 140 9.66 0.99 0.21
CA LEU A 140 10.43 2.22 0.50
C LEU A 140 10.03 3.39 -0.41
N LEU A 141 9.84 3.15 -1.71
CA LEU A 141 9.37 4.16 -2.66
C LEU A 141 7.97 4.69 -2.26
N LEU A 142 7.05 3.80 -1.91
CA LEU A 142 5.71 4.18 -1.46
C LEU A 142 5.75 4.97 -0.15
N ILE A 143 6.65 4.64 0.79
CA ILE A 143 6.90 5.47 1.99
C ILE A 143 7.39 6.86 1.60
N ALA A 144 8.40 6.95 0.72
CA ALA A 144 8.96 8.22 0.28
C ALA A 144 7.89 9.11 -0.37
N VAL A 145 7.05 8.53 -1.23
CA VAL A 145 5.93 9.23 -1.87
C VAL A 145 4.85 9.63 -0.85
N MET A 146 4.50 8.77 0.09
CA MET A 146 3.57 9.10 1.17
C MET A 146 4.09 10.27 2.03
N VAL A 147 5.39 10.27 2.37
CA VAL A 147 6.04 11.36 3.11
C VAL A 147 6.05 12.64 2.29
N LEU A 148 6.37 12.57 1.00
CA LEU A 148 6.36 13.71 0.08
C LEU A 148 4.97 14.35 -0.03
N LEU A 149 3.92 13.53 -0.15
CA LEU A 149 2.53 13.98 -0.12
C LEU A 149 2.16 14.62 1.22
N GLY A 150 2.68 14.08 2.33
CA GLY A 150 2.46 14.59 3.68
C GLY A 150 3.09 15.95 3.97
N ARG A 151 4.19 16.31 3.29
CA ARG A 151 4.92 17.59 3.51
C ARG A 151 4.10 18.83 3.15
N ARG A 152 3.10 18.73 2.27
CA ARG A 152 2.22 19.86 1.92
C ARG A 152 0.76 19.50 2.14
N HIS A 153 0.10 20.26 3.01
CA HIS A 153 -1.25 19.99 3.48
C HIS A 153 -2.34 20.47 2.51
N THR A 154 -2.36 19.96 1.27
CA THR A 154 -3.59 20.03 0.48
C THR A 154 -4.52 18.89 0.92
N PRO A 155 -5.85 19.11 0.96
CA PRO A 155 -6.80 18.06 1.34
C PRO A 155 -6.71 16.82 0.44
N LEU A 156 -6.38 17.00 -0.85
CA LEU A 156 -6.20 15.92 -1.81
C LEU A 156 -5.00 15.04 -1.46
N ARG A 157 -3.82 15.65 -1.28
CA ARG A 157 -2.59 14.90 -0.91
C ARG A 157 -2.77 14.14 0.38
N ARG A 158 -3.46 14.72 1.36
CA ARG A 158 -3.78 14.04 2.63
C ARG A 158 -4.63 12.78 2.40
N ARG A 159 -5.72 12.88 1.62
CA ARG A 159 -6.58 11.72 1.31
C ARG A 159 -5.82 10.64 0.54
N ILE A 160 -4.99 11.04 -0.41
CA ILE A 160 -4.18 10.09 -1.17
C ILE A 160 -3.14 9.42 -0.28
N ALA A 161 -2.46 10.16 0.60
CA ALA A 161 -1.57 9.57 1.59
C ALA A 161 -2.31 8.60 2.54
N GLU A 162 -3.57 8.89 2.88
CA GLU A 162 -4.43 7.98 3.63
C GLU A 162 -4.76 6.71 2.84
N VAL A 163 -4.99 6.80 1.53
CA VAL A 163 -5.19 5.64 0.64
C VAL A 163 -3.91 4.81 0.51
N LEU A 164 -2.75 5.42 0.32
CA LEU A 164 -1.46 4.71 0.21
C LEU A 164 -1.15 3.85 1.44
N ARG A 165 -1.66 4.21 2.62
CA ARG A 165 -1.53 3.40 3.85
C ARG A 165 -2.23 2.05 3.76
N TRP A 166 -3.17 1.83 2.83
CA TRP A 166 -3.76 0.52 2.57
C TRP A 166 -2.85 -0.40 1.79
N ILE A 167 -2.03 0.16 0.91
CA ILE A 167 -1.16 -0.59 -0.01
C ILE A 167 0.19 -0.87 0.64
N LEU A 168 0.65 0.07 1.48
CA LEU A 168 1.98 0.05 2.07
C LEU A 168 2.28 -1.21 2.91
N PRO A 169 1.42 -1.66 3.85
CA PRO A 169 1.71 -2.86 4.64
C PRO A 169 1.98 -4.09 3.77
N SER A 170 1.21 -4.27 2.69
CA SER A 170 1.41 -5.42 1.80
C SER A 170 2.78 -5.40 1.12
N HIS A 171 3.28 -4.23 0.73
CA HIS A 171 4.60 -4.10 0.11
C HIS A 171 5.75 -4.29 1.12
N LEU A 172 5.50 -4.07 2.41
CA LEU A 172 6.48 -4.29 3.47
C LEU A 172 6.47 -5.74 3.97
N MET A 173 5.33 -6.43 3.90
CA MET A 173 5.20 -7.82 4.34
C MET A 173 5.46 -8.84 3.24
N ALA A 174 5.15 -8.51 1.97
CA ALA A 174 5.42 -9.39 0.83
C ALA A 174 6.88 -9.88 0.78
N PRO A 175 7.91 -9.04 1.04
CA PRO A 175 9.28 -9.52 1.10
C PRO A 175 9.51 -10.65 2.11
N LEU A 176 8.92 -10.55 3.30
CA LEU A 176 9.05 -11.60 4.31
C LEU A 176 8.35 -12.88 3.89
N LEU A 177 7.21 -12.75 3.21
CA LEU A 177 6.48 -13.92 2.71
C LEU A 177 7.27 -14.62 1.59
N PHE A 178 7.84 -13.86 0.66
CA PHE A 178 8.67 -14.44 -0.41
C PHE A 178 9.94 -15.08 0.15
N MET A 179 10.64 -14.42 1.09
CA MET A 179 11.80 -15.00 1.76
C MET A 179 11.45 -16.22 2.61
N GLU A 180 10.24 -16.27 3.18
CA GLU A 180 9.78 -17.46 3.89
C GLU A 180 9.50 -18.60 2.93
N ILE A 181 8.98 -18.36 1.73
CA ILE A 181 8.69 -19.40 0.72
C ILE A 181 9.98 -19.89 0.05
N ASP A 182 10.98 -19.03 -0.08
CA ASP A 182 12.24 -19.32 -0.76
C ASP A 182 12.97 -20.53 -0.15
N GLU A 183 13.25 -21.52 -0.97
CA GLU A 183 14.05 -22.71 -0.60
C GLU A 183 15.56 -22.44 -0.69
N THR A 184 15.97 -21.33 -1.32
CA THR A 184 17.38 -21.00 -1.55
C THR A 184 18.13 -20.72 -0.26
N PHE A 185 17.41 -20.27 0.77
CA PHE A 185 17.93 -20.11 2.12
C PHE A 185 17.28 -21.17 3.00
N ASP A 186 18.01 -22.19 3.44
CA ASP A 186 17.60 -23.16 4.49
C ASP A 186 17.19 -22.50 5.83
N ALA A 187 17.10 -21.17 5.87
CA ALA A 187 16.71 -20.32 6.98
C ALA A 187 15.29 -19.74 6.79
N TRP A 188 14.27 -20.58 6.60
CA TRP A 188 12.86 -20.12 6.57
C TRP A 188 12.35 -19.69 7.96
N ILE A 189 12.91 -20.24 9.05
CA ILE A 189 12.45 -20.00 10.43
C ILE A 189 12.52 -18.50 10.81
N PRO A 190 13.64 -17.77 10.61
CA PRO A 190 13.69 -16.33 10.89
C PRO A 190 12.59 -15.54 10.19
N TRP A 191 12.29 -15.85 8.92
CA TRP A 191 11.26 -15.17 8.15
C TRP A 191 9.85 -15.50 8.67
N LEU A 192 9.60 -16.77 8.99
CA LEU A 192 8.35 -17.20 9.60
C LEU A 192 8.12 -16.57 10.98
N VAL A 193 9.17 -16.32 11.76
CA VAL A 193 9.07 -15.62 13.06
C VAL A 193 8.91 -14.11 12.89
N LEU A 194 9.59 -13.50 11.92
CA LEU A 194 9.55 -12.06 11.70
C LEU A 194 8.17 -11.60 11.17
N LEU A 195 7.51 -12.43 10.37
CA LEU A 195 6.20 -12.14 9.77
C LEU A 195 5.10 -11.83 10.82
N PRO A 196 4.82 -12.67 11.84
CA PRO A 196 3.84 -12.35 12.87
C PRO A 196 4.27 -11.18 13.76
N LEU A 197 5.58 -10.99 14.00
CA LEU A 197 6.09 -9.86 14.77
C LEU A 197 5.79 -8.52 14.08
N LEU A 198 6.07 -8.40 12.77
CA LEU A 198 5.73 -7.20 12.02
C LEU A 198 4.22 -7.02 11.86
N ALA A 199 3.47 -8.11 11.66
CA ALA A 199 2.01 -8.07 11.57
C ALA A 199 1.38 -7.50 12.86
N VAL A 200 1.83 -7.97 14.02
CA VAL A 200 1.45 -7.41 15.34
C VAL A 200 1.91 -5.96 15.46
N GLY A 201 3.13 -5.66 15.04
CA GLY A 201 3.66 -4.29 14.97
C GLY A 201 2.75 -3.33 14.20
N PHE A 202 2.21 -3.76 13.05
CA PHE A 202 1.23 -2.96 12.30
C PHE A 202 -0.10 -2.78 13.04
N CYS A 203 -0.62 -3.81 13.69
CA CYS A 203 -1.81 -3.68 14.54
C CYS A 203 -1.61 -2.66 15.67
N PHE A 204 -0.45 -2.65 16.32
CA PHE A 204 -0.11 -1.64 17.33
C PHE A 204 0.10 -0.24 16.73
N ALA A 205 0.82 -0.13 15.61
CA ALA A 205 1.02 1.13 14.91
C ALA A 205 -0.32 1.75 14.47
N SER A 206 -1.29 0.90 14.08
CA SER A 206 -2.66 1.31 13.80
C SER A 206 -3.30 2.04 14.98
N ALA A 207 -3.14 1.53 16.20
CA ALA A 207 -3.64 2.16 17.42
C ALA A 207 -3.01 3.53 17.68
N LEU A 208 -1.69 3.59 17.56
CA LEU A 208 -0.91 4.78 17.91
C LEU A 208 -1.14 5.93 16.92
N ARG A 209 -1.31 5.60 15.64
CA ARG A 209 -1.46 6.57 14.54
C ARG A 209 -2.89 6.69 13.99
N GLN A 210 -3.84 5.92 14.53
CA GLN A 210 -5.24 5.81 14.07
C GLN A 210 -5.36 5.34 12.60
N TRP A 211 -4.45 4.47 12.17
CA TRP A 211 -4.40 3.98 10.79
C TRP A 211 -5.13 2.65 10.67
N LYS A 212 -6.46 2.69 10.50
CA LYS A 212 -7.30 1.48 10.28
C LYS A 212 -6.72 0.47 9.28
N PRO A 213 -6.08 0.86 8.16
CA PRO A 213 -5.57 -0.10 7.19
C PRO A 213 -4.51 -1.04 7.78
N PHE A 214 -3.67 -0.53 8.67
CA PHE A 214 -2.59 -1.29 9.29
C PHE A 214 -3.13 -2.40 10.21
N LEU A 215 -4.27 -2.19 10.86
CA LEU A 215 -4.93 -3.22 11.66
C LEU A 215 -5.41 -4.36 10.77
N ILE A 216 -6.09 -4.04 9.67
CA ILE A 216 -6.64 -5.04 8.75
C ILE A 216 -5.50 -5.82 8.09
N SER A 217 -4.49 -5.13 7.56
CA SER A 217 -3.32 -5.79 6.97
C SER A 217 -2.59 -6.65 7.99
N GLY A 218 -2.36 -6.17 9.21
CA GLY A 218 -1.71 -6.96 10.26
C GLY A 218 -2.49 -8.23 10.60
N LEU A 219 -3.82 -8.16 10.71
CA LEU A 219 -4.66 -9.34 10.95
C LEU A 219 -4.63 -10.32 9.77
N VAL A 220 -4.67 -9.82 8.53
CA VAL A 220 -4.54 -10.65 7.32
C VAL A 220 -3.20 -11.37 7.30
N TYR A 221 -2.09 -10.69 7.60
CA TYR A 221 -0.77 -11.34 7.62
C TYR A 221 -0.58 -12.29 8.80
N LEU A 222 -1.27 -12.09 9.93
CA LEU A 222 -1.36 -13.11 10.98
C LEU A 222 -2.11 -14.36 10.51
N ALA A 223 -3.17 -14.20 9.73
CA ALA A 223 -3.90 -15.33 9.14
C ALA A 223 -3.05 -16.06 8.10
N VAL A 224 -2.30 -15.32 7.27
CA VAL A 224 -1.33 -15.90 6.32
C VAL A 224 -0.24 -16.66 7.07
N TRP A 225 0.36 -16.06 8.10
CA TRP A 225 1.33 -16.75 8.96
C TRP A 225 0.79 -18.06 9.51
N TYR A 226 -0.41 -18.01 10.09
CA TYR A 226 -1.09 -19.18 10.65
C TYR A 226 -1.25 -20.28 9.58
N ALA A 227 -1.75 -19.93 8.39
CA ALA A 227 -1.89 -20.88 7.28
C ALA A 227 -0.54 -21.46 6.83
N ARG A 228 0.52 -20.64 6.75
CA ARG A 228 1.87 -21.08 6.37
C ARG A 228 2.47 -22.06 7.37
N CYS A 229 2.22 -21.90 8.67
CA CYS A 229 2.61 -22.89 9.67
C CYS A 229 2.02 -24.28 9.37
N PHE A 230 0.74 -24.38 8.98
CA PHE A 230 0.13 -25.67 8.62
C PHE A 230 0.71 -26.25 7.35
N VAL A 231 0.95 -25.42 6.32
CA VAL A 231 1.60 -25.88 5.10
C VAL A 231 2.96 -26.50 5.42
N ARG A 232 3.83 -25.83 6.17
CA ARG A 232 5.16 -26.36 6.57
C ARG A 232 5.06 -27.64 7.40
N ILE A 233 4.08 -27.72 8.30
CA ILE A 233 3.79 -28.93 9.10
C ILE A 233 3.46 -30.12 8.19
N GLU A 234 2.66 -29.90 7.15
CA GLU A 234 2.17 -30.95 6.25
C GLU A 234 3.21 -31.37 5.21
N THR A 235 3.96 -30.42 4.64
CA THR A 235 4.85 -30.69 3.50
C THR A 235 6.27 -31.09 3.89
N GLU A 236 6.87 -30.42 4.89
CA GLU A 236 8.32 -30.51 5.14
C GLU A 236 8.65 -31.20 6.44
N LEU A 237 7.80 -31.03 7.46
CA LEU A 237 8.06 -31.54 8.81
C LEU A 237 7.34 -32.86 9.08
N ALA A 238 6.96 -33.59 8.03
CA ALA A 238 6.29 -34.87 8.15
C ALA A 238 7.15 -35.90 8.90
N ALA A 239 8.48 -35.88 8.70
CA ALA A 239 9.43 -36.76 9.38
C ALA A 239 9.90 -36.21 10.75
N GLU A 240 9.94 -34.89 10.92
CA GLU A 240 10.50 -34.22 12.11
C GLU A 240 9.44 -33.92 13.18
N HIS A 241 9.11 -34.96 13.96
CA HIS A 241 8.01 -34.92 14.94
C HIS A 241 8.12 -33.78 15.96
N ALA A 242 9.33 -33.46 16.42
CA ALA A 242 9.56 -32.39 17.40
C ALA A 242 9.18 -31.00 16.86
N TRP A 243 9.58 -30.69 15.62
CA TRP A 243 9.26 -29.41 14.98
C TRP A 243 7.78 -29.31 14.62
N ARG A 244 7.18 -30.41 14.16
CA ARG A 244 5.74 -30.49 13.92
C ARG A 244 4.93 -30.17 15.18
N ILE A 245 5.26 -30.78 16.32
CA ILE A 245 4.59 -30.51 17.60
C ILE A 245 4.79 -29.04 18.00
N THR A 246 6.02 -28.54 17.90
CA THR A 246 6.36 -27.16 18.27
C THR A 246 5.58 -26.14 17.44
N LEU A 247 5.56 -26.28 16.12
CA LEU A 247 4.80 -25.39 15.23
C LEU A 247 3.29 -25.53 15.40
N THR A 248 2.78 -26.74 15.68
CA THR A 248 1.35 -26.95 15.93
C THR A 248 0.92 -26.22 17.20
N ILE A 249 1.68 -26.37 18.29
CA ILE A 249 1.44 -25.68 19.56
C ILE A 249 1.57 -24.16 19.35
N ALA A 250 2.60 -23.70 18.64
CA ALA A 250 2.78 -22.30 18.32
C ALA A 250 1.60 -21.75 17.51
N ALA A 251 1.15 -22.43 16.45
CA ALA A 251 0.04 -21.99 15.63
C ALA A 251 -1.28 -21.96 16.42
N LEU A 252 -1.58 -23.00 17.20
CA LEU A 252 -2.82 -23.12 17.98
C LEU A 252 -2.90 -22.17 19.17
N ILE A 253 -1.79 -21.90 19.86
CA ILE A 253 -1.77 -21.04 21.04
C ILE A 253 -1.42 -19.61 20.66
N LEU A 254 -0.28 -19.40 19.97
CA LEU A 254 0.19 -18.07 19.62
C LEU A 254 -0.67 -17.45 18.51
N GLY A 255 -1.17 -18.21 17.53
CA GLY A 255 -1.99 -17.64 16.45
C GLY A 255 -3.24 -16.91 16.96
N PRO A 256 -4.19 -17.60 17.60
CA PRO A 256 -5.37 -16.98 18.20
C PRO A 256 -5.00 -15.95 19.28
N GLY A 257 -3.98 -16.23 20.10
CA GLY A 257 -3.52 -15.30 21.14
C GLY A 257 -3.02 -13.97 20.58
N LEU A 258 -2.18 -14.01 19.54
CA LEU A 258 -1.66 -12.83 18.84
C LEU A 258 -2.77 -12.10 18.09
N MET A 259 -3.70 -12.80 17.43
CA MET A 259 -4.86 -12.17 16.79
C MET A 259 -5.74 -11.45 17.82
N PHE A 260 -6.02 -12.08 18.97
CA PHE A 260 -6.80 -11.48 20.04
C PHE A 260 -6.09 -10.26 20.63
N LEU A 261 -4.79 -10.37 20.90
CA LEU A 261 -3.97 -9.26 21.39
C LEU A 261 -3.93 -8.11 20.38
N ALA A 262 -3.68 -8.42 19.11
CA ALA A 262 -3.64 -7.47 18.00
C ALA A 262 -4.98 -6.77 17.79
N TRP A 263 -6.10 -7.42 18.10
CA TRP A 263 -7.42 -6.79 18.05
C TRP A 263 -7.74 -5.94 19.29
N LYS A 264 -7.53 -6.49 20.49
CA LYS A 264 -7.96 -5.85 21.75
C LYS A 264 -7.00 -4.77 22.24
N ALA A 265 -5.69 -4.98 22.10
CA ALA A 265 -4.69 -4.05 22.62
C ALA A 265 -4.80 -2.66 21.97
N PRO A 266 -4.98 -2.53 20.64
CA PRO A 266 -5.25 -1.24 20.02
C PRO A 266 -6.47 -0.49 20.58
N ALA A 267 -7.58 -1.21 20.78
CA ALA A 267 -8.79 -0.64 21.33
C ALA A 267 -8.62 -0.19 22.79
N TRP A 268 -7.88 -0.97 23.57
CA TRP A 268 -7.55 -0.63 24.95
C TRP A 268 -6.66 0.62 25.05
N ILE A 269 -5.61 0.70 24.23
CA ILE A 269 -4.71 1.87 24.14
C ILE A 269 -5.50 3.12 23.75
N ALA A 270 -6.38 3.01 22.74
CA ALA A 270 -7.20 4.13 22.29
C ALA A 270 -8.12 4.66 23.40
N ARG A 271 -8.79 3.77 24.15
CA ARG A 271 -9.63 4.14 25.30
C ARG A 271 -8.85 4.83 26.41
N HIS A 272 -7.66 4.33 26.75
CA HIS A 272 -6.82 4.96 27.78
C HIS A 272 -6.37 6.36 27.38
N ARG A 273 -6.04 6.59 26.10
CA ARG A 273 -5.69 7.92 25.59
C ARG A 273 -6.86 8.90 25.65
N LEU A 274 -8.06 8.46 25.28
CA LEU A 274 -9.28 9.26 25.37
C LEU A 274 -9.57 9.68 26.81
N ARG A 275 -9.55 8.73 27.76
CA ARG A 275 -9.74 9.02 29.19
C ARG A 275 -8.68 9.99 29.74
N LYS A 276 -7.42 9.84 29.32
CA LYS A 276 -6.34 10.76 29.72
C LYS A 276 -6.59 12.17 29.17
N TRP A 277 -7.05 12.28 27.92
CA TRP A 277 -7.37 13.56 27.30
C TRP A 277 -8.57 14.24 27.95
N GLU A 278 -9.63 13.50 28.25
CA GLU A 278 -10.81 14.01 28.98
C GLU A 278 -10.40 14.59 30.34
N ARG A 279 -9.61 13.85 31.14
CA ARG A 279 -9.08 14.34 32.43
C ARG A 279 -8.23 15.61 32.28
N LEU A 280 -7.43 15.72 31.23
CA LEU A 280 -6.63 16.91 30.98
C LEU A 280 -7.48 18.09 30.50
N SER A 281 -8.55 17.84 29.74
CA SER A 281 -9.47 18.87 29.28
C SER A 281 -10.30 19.45 30.43
N THR A 282 -10.76 18.63 31.38
CA THR A 282 -11.50 19.09 32.56
C THR A 282 -10.61 19.91 33.49
N LEU A 283 -9.35 19.51 33.69
CA LEU A 283 -8.37 20.29 34.47
C LEU A 283 -8.05 21.64 33.80
N ARG A 284 -7.95 21.68 32.47
CA ARG A 284 -7.70 22.93 31.72
C ARG A 284 -8.91 23.85 31.62
N ALA A 285 -10.12 23.30 31.60
CA ALA A 285 -11.35 24.09 31.54
C ALA A 285 -11.51 24.97 32.80
N GLY A 286 -11.03 24.51 33.95
CA GLY A 286 -10.99 25.26 35.21
C GLY A 286 -12.36 25.80 35.68
N PRO A 287 -12.46 26.32 36.91
CA PRO A 287 -13.72 26.90 37.41
C PRO A 287 -14.16 28.21 36.71
N ARG A 288 -13.39 28.71 35.73
CA ARG A 288 -13.60 30.05 35.15
C ARG A 288 -14.76 30.15 34.16
N ALA A 289 -15.37 29.04 33.74
CA ALA A 289 -16.57 29.07 32.90
C ALA A 289 -17.86 29.47 33.66
N GLY A 290 -17.79 29.72 34.98
CA GLY A 290 -18.93 30.12 35.81
C GLY A 290 -19.09 31.63 36.06
N ARG A 291 -18.20 32.51 35.57
CA ARG A 291 -18.40 33.98 35.71
C ARG A 291 -19.23 34.53 34.57
N SER A 292 -20.54 34.39 34.77
CA SER A 292 -21.62 35.32 34.40
C SER A 292 -21.30 36.42 33.37
N TRP A 293 -21.84 36.25 32.17
CA TRP A 293 -22.46 37.38 31.46
C TRP A 293 -23.86 37.55 32.06
N ARG A 294 -23.94 38.23 33.20
CA ARG A 294 -25.16 38.88 33.68
C ARG A 294 -24.95 40.37 33.57
#